data_AF-R8W593-F1
#
_entry.id   AF-R8W593-F1
#
_cell.length_a   1.000
_cell.length_b   1.000
_cell.length_c   1.000
_cell.angle_alpha   90.00
_cell.angle_beta   90.00
_cell.angle_gamma   90.00
#
_symmetry.space_group_name_H-M   'P 1'
#
loop_
_entity.id
_entity.type
_entity.pdbx_description
1 polymer ?
#
loop_
_entity_poly.entity_id
_entity_poly.type
_entity_poly.pdbx_seq_one_letter_code
_entity_poly.pdbx_strand_id
1 'polypeptide(L)'
;MERGKWTEIWTLALCIALFPPIWAVCAPYIQVTTGSVALICAGLYVAHGNSAKNALKISIGFLLGDLWAIAALRLMAALPVSQSAALFVTLFVMGGLAVLISGFIPKYIDTPSWLCGWAIGLTILSPVPQTEVLSLAWQIAVAMLVGVWYVGVFVGAVQSKMVAKFTKE
;
A
#
# COMPACT_ATOMS: atom_id res chain seq x y z
N MET A 1 -30.03 0.81 17.72
CA MET A 1 -28.74 0.18 17.40
C MET A 1 -28.63 -0.26 15.95
N GLU A 2 -29.65 -0.90 15.36
CA GLU A 2 -29.56 -1.41 13.98
C GLU A 2 -29.47 -0.32 12.89
N ARG A 3 -30.21 0.79 13.02
CA ARG A 3 -30.24 1.86 12.00
C ARG A 3 -28.86 2.49 11.73
N GLY A 4 -28.07 2.74 12.78
CA GLY A 4 -26.71 3.28 12.64
C GLY A 4 -25.76 2.33 11.91
N LYS A 5 -25.85 1.02 12.20
CA LYS A 5 -25.05 -0.02 11.55
C LYS A 5 -25.35 -0.12 10.05
N TRP A 6 -26.62 -0.04 9.66
CA TRP A 6 -26.98 -0.03 8.24
C TRP A 6 -26.50 1.23 7.52
N THR A 7 -26.65 2.41 8.15
CA THR A 7 -26.12 3.67 7.59
C THR A 7 -24.60 3.59 7.35
N GLU A 8 -23.83 3.04 8.30
CA GLU A 8 -22.39 2.82 8.13
C GLU A 8 -22.08 1.91 6.93
N ILE A 9 -22.78 0.78 6.81
CA ILE A 9 -22.60 -0.18 5.71
C ILE A 9 -22.93 0.46 4.36
N TRP A 10 -24.08 1.13 4.24
CA TRP A 10 -24.51 1.73 2.97
C TRP A 10 -23.60 2.88 2.53
N THR A 11 -23.21 3.75 3.47
CA THR A 11 -22.31 4.86 3.17
C THR A 11 -20.91 4.37 2.81
N LEU A 12 -20.40 3.35 3.49
CA LEU A 12 -19.13 2.70 3.15
C LEU A 12 -19.19 2.04 1.77
N ALA A 13 -20.25 1.27 1.50
CA ALA A 13 -20.45 0.61 0.21
C ALA A 13 -20.48 1.62 -0.93
N LEU A 14 -21.23 2.73 -0.79
CA LEU A 14 -21.28 3.79 -1.79
C LEU A 14 -19.90 4.45 -1.98
N CYS A 15 -19.19 4.74 -0.90
CA CYS A 15 -17.86 5.33 -0.95
C CYS A 15 -16.85 4.44 -1.68
N ILE A 16 -16.84 3.13 -1.39
CA ILE A 16 -15.97 2.15 -2.05
C ILE A 16 -16.41 1.87 -3.49
N ALA A 17 -17.70 1.91 -3.80
CA ALA A 17 -18.21 1.75 -5.15
C ALA A 17 -17.89 2.96 -6.04
N LEU A 18 -17.63 4.14 -5.46
CA LEU A 18 -17.38 5.37 -6.19
C LEU A 18 -15.89 5.73 -6.29
N PHE A 19 -15.22 5.93 -5.15
CA PHE A 19 -13.91 6.59 -5.12
C PHE A 19 -12.74 5.71 -5.60
N PRO A 20 -12.58 4.46 -5.14
CA PRO A 20 -11.53 3.59 -5.68
C PRO A 20 -11.64 3.32 -7.19
N PRO A 21 -12.84 3.06 -7.77
CA PRO A 21 -12.99 2.95 -9.22
C PRO A 21 -12.61 4.21 -10.00
N ILE A 22 -12.90 5.40 -9.47
CA ILE A 22 -12.45 6.67 -10.09
C ILE A 22 -10.93 6.66 -10.25
N TRP A 23 -10.18 6.29 -9.20
CA TRP A 23 -8.72 6.19 -9.32
C TRP A 23 -8.29 5.15 -10.34
N ALA A 24 -8.89 3.95 -10.31
CA ALA A 24 -8.55 2.88 -11.24
C ALA A 24 -8.72 3.31 -12.71
N VAL A 25 -9.75 4.11 -13.02
CA VAL A 25 -9.99 4.65 -14.36
C VAL A 25 -9.06 5.83 -14.67
N CYS A 26 -8.79 6.72 -13.70
CA CYS A 26 -7.98 7.92 -13.93
C CYS A 26 -6.47 7.65 -13.99
N ALA A 27 -5.96 6.66 -13.26
CA ALA A 27 -4.52 6.39 -13.13
C ALA A 27 -3.80 6.21 -14.48
N PRO A 28 -4.33 5.47 -15.48
CA PRO A 28 -3.69 5.36 -16.79
C PRO A 28 -3.56 6.68 -17.56
N TYR A 29 -4.49 7.63 -17.37
CA TYR A 29 -4.44 8.94 -18.05
C TYR A 29 -3.29 9.81 -17.57
N ILE A 30 -2.77 9.54 -16.36
CA ILE A 30 -1.58 10.19 -15.81
C ILE A 30 -0.34 9.28 -15.84
N GLN A 31 -0.34 8.28 -16.73
CA GLN A 31 0.77 7.35 -16.95
C GLN A 31 1.11 6.47 -15.72
N VAL A 32 0.14 6.24 -14.83
CA VAL A 32 0.27 5.28 -13.72
C VAL A 32 -0.40 3.97 -14.12
N THR A 33 0.42 2.98 -14.48
CA THR A 33 -0.04 1.64 -14.90
C THR A 33 -0.33 0.72 -13.71
N THR A 34 0.15 1.08 -12.52
CA THR A 34 0.05 0.31 -11.27
C THR A 34 -1.14 0.75 -10.41
N GLY A 35 -2.26 1.16 -11.02
CA GLY A 35 -3.42 1.71 -10.32
C GLY A 35 -4.00 0.79 -9.23
N SER A 36 -3.91 -0.53 -9.40
CA SER A 36 -4.37 -1.54 -8.42
C SER A 36 -3.59 -1.51 -7.10
N VAL A 37 -2.34 -1.02 -7.10
CA VAL A 37 -1.53 -0.87 -5.88
C VAL A 37 -2.21 0.03 -4.86
N ALA A 38 -2.90 1.08 -5.31
CA ALA A 38 -3.65 1.96 -4.42
C ALA A 38 -4.74 1.21 -3.65
N LEU A 39 -5.40 0.23 -4.27
CA LEU A 39 -6.45 -0.55 -3.63
C LEU A 39 -5.89 -1.48 -2.55
N ILE A 40 -4.74 -2.11 -2.82
CA ILE A 40 -4.03 -2.96 -1.85
C ILE A 40 -3.63 -2.10 -0.63
N CYS A 41 -3.04 -0.93 -0.88
CA CYS A 41 -2.57 -0.04 0.17
C CYS A 41 -3.73 0.53 1.00
N ALA A 42 -4.84 0.87 0.36
CA ALA A 42 -6.06 1.30 1.04
C ALA A 42 -6.62 0.19 1.96
N GLY A 43 -6.65 -1.05 1.49
CA GLY A 43 -7.10 -2.20 2.28
C GLY A 43 -6.28 -2.38 3.56
N LEU A 44 -4.95 -2.33 3.47
CA LEU A 44 -4.08 -2.42 4.64
C LEU A 44 -4.24 -1.22 5.60
N TYR A 45 -4.40 -0.01 5.05
CA TYR A 45 -4.62 1.19 5.84
C TYR A 45 -5.94 1.12 6.64
N VAL A 46 -7.02 0.65 6.01
CA VAL A 46 -8.31 0.43 6.68
C VAL A 46 -8.18 -0.65 7.76
N ALA A 47 -7.44 -1.74 7.50
CA ALA A 47 -7.17 -2.78 8.49
C ALA A 47 -6.42 -2.26 9.73
N HIS A 48 -5.65 -1.17 9.60
CA HIS A 48 -4.99 -0.46 10.71
C HIS A 48 -5.89 0.55 11.44
N GLY A 49 -7.21 0.44 11.29
CA GLY A 49 -8.20 1.23 12.04
C GLY A 49 -8.45 2.63 11.47
N ASN A 50 -8.08 2.88 10.21
CA ASN A 50 -8.43 4.10 9.45
C ASN A 50 -8.07 5.42 10.17
N SER A 51 -6.97 5.41 10.95
CA SER A 51 -6.52 6.57 11.70
C SER A 51 -5.59 7.43 10.85
N ALA A 52 -5.99 8.66 10.55
CA ALA A 52 -5.17 9.62 9.81
C ALA A 52 -3.82 9.90 10.49
N LYS A 53 -3.72 9.71 11.82
CA LYS A 53 -2.45 9.82 12.57
C LYS A 53 -1.42 8.78 12.12
N ASN A 54 -1.87 7.62 11.65
CA ASN A 54 -1.03 6.53 11.19
C ASN A 54 -0.76 6.59 9.67
N ALA A 55 -1.46 7.44 8.92
CA ALA A 55 -1.34 7.53 7.46
C ALA A 55 0.09 7.84 7.01
N LEU A 56 0.78 8.75 7.69
CA LEU A 56 2.18 9.08 7.38
C LEU A 56 3.12 7.89 7.66
N LYS A 57 2.95 7.25 8.83
CA LYS A 57 3.73 6.08 9.25
C LYS A 57 3.58 4.91 8.27
N ILE A 58 2.34 4.65 7.82
CA ILE A 58 1.99 3.61 6.83
C ILE A 58 2.54 3.96 5.44
N SER A 59 2.46 5.24 5.05
CA SER A 59 3.03 5.72 3.79
C SER A 59 4.54 5.50 3.74
N ILE A 60 5.25 5.87 4.82
CA ILE A 60 6.70 5.66 4.94
C ILE A 60 7.04 4.17 4.83
N GLY A 61 6.31 3.30 5.53
CA GLY A 61 6.55 1.87 5.43
C GLY A 61 6.34 1.35 4.00
N PHE A 62 5.25 1.70 3.33
CA PHE A 62 5.03 1.32 1.93
C PHE A 62 6.18 1.74 0.99
N LEU A 63 6.59 3.01 1.08
CA LEU A 63 7.68 3.55 0.25
C LEU A 63 9.02 2.87 0.55
N LEU A 64 9.31 2.60 1.83
CA LEU A 64 10.48 1.81 2.22
C LEU A 64 10.40 0.41 1.65
N GLY A 65 9.21 -0.21 1.63
CA GLY A 65 8.98 -1.50 1.01
C GLY A 65 9.28 -1.52 -0.48
N ASP A 66 8.84 -0.50 -1.23
CA ASP A 66 9.13 -0.37 -2.66
C ASP A 66 10.65 -0.26 -2.93
N LEU A 67 11.35 0.57 -2.15
CA LEU A 67 12.82 0.64 -2.20
C LEU A 67 13.48 -0.70 -1.81
N TRP A 68 12.92 -1.39 -0.83
CA TRP A 68 13.39 -2.70 -0.39
C TRP A 68 13.24 -3.76 -1.49
N ALA A 69 12.21 -3.66 -2.32
CA ALA A 69 12.02 -4.54 -3.47
C ALA A 69 13.12 -4.36 -4.52
N ILE A 70 13.48 -3.11 -4.83
CA ILE A 70 14.60 -2.83 -5.74
C ILE A 70 15.90 -3.42 -5.20
N ALA A 71 16.18 -3.22 -3.91
CA ALA A 71 17.37 -3.79 -3.26
C ALA A 71 17.36 -5.33 -3.29
N ALA A 72 16.20 -5.96 -3.05
CA ALA A 72 16.03 -7.40 -3.09
C ALA A 72 16.26 -7.98 -4.49
N LEU A 73 15.75 -7.33 -5.53
CA LEU A 73 15.99 -7.75 -6.92
C LEU A 73 17.48 -7.68 -7.29
N ARG A 74 18.18 -6.64 -6.84
CA ARG A 74 19.63 -6.52 -7.04
C ARG A 74 20.41 -7.59 -6.28
N LEU A 75 20.01 -7.90 -5.04
CA LEU A 75 20.64 -8.95 -4.25
C LEU A 75 20.46 -10.32 -4.90
N MET A 76 19.24 -10.66 -5.33
CA MET A 76 18.95 -11.91 -6.04
C MET A 76 19.76 -12.05 -7.32
N ALA A 77 19.95 -10.95 -8.07
CA ALA A 77 20.76 -10.94 -9.29
C ALA A 77 22.28 -11.09 -9.03
N ALA A 78 22.76 -10.69 -7.85
CA ALA A 78 24.19 -10.75 -7.49
C ALA A 78 24.61 -12.08 -6.85
N LEU A 79 23.67 -12.88 -6.34
CA LEU A 79 23.96 -14.15 -5.68
C LEU A 79 24.27 -15.25 -6.70
N PRO A 80 25.46 -15.90 -6.66
CA PRO A 80 25.85 -16.94 -7.60
C PRO A 80 25.27 -18.31 -7.20
N VAL A 81 23.97 -18.38 -6.92
CA VAL A 81 23.26 -19.59 -6.51
C VAL A 81 22.03 -19.83 -7.40
N SER A 82 21.36 -20.96 -7.23
CA SER A 82 20.12 -21.24 -7.97
C SER A 82 19.04 -20.19 -7.67
N GLN A 83 18.16 -19.92 -8.62
CA GLN A 83 17.10 -18.91 -8.48
C GLN A 83 16.24 -19.11 -7.21
N SER A 84 15.88 -20.36 -6.91
CA SER A 84 15.10 -20.70 -5.71
C SER A 84 15.88 -20.44 -4.42
N ALA A 85 17.18 -20.74 -4.40
CA ALA A 85 18.04 -20.45 -3.26
C ALA A 85 18.24 -18.93 -3.08
N ALA A 86 18.47 -18.20 -4.17
CA ALA A 86 18.63 -16.74 -4.16
C ALA A 86 17.36 -16.06 -3.64
N LEU A 87 16.17 -16.49 -4.10
CA LEU A 87 14.88 -16.03 -3.61
C LEU A 87 14.73 -16.33 -2.12
N PHE A 88 14.93 -17.57 -1.70
CA PHE A 88 14.78 -17.96 -0.29
C PHE A 88 15.71 -17.17 0.63
N VAL A 89 17.01 -17.10 0.30
CA VAL A 89 18.00 -16.36 1.09
C VAL A 89 17.65 -14.87 1.15
N THR A 90 17.27 -14.28 0.02
CA THR A 90 16.85 -12.87 -0.02
C THR A 90 15.63 -12.63 0.85
N LEU A 91 14.59 -13.45 0.71
CA LEU A 91 13.37 -13.32 1.52
C LEU A 91 13.65 -13.49 3.01
N PHE A 92 14.47 -14.48 3.37
CA PHE A 92 14.86 -14.77 4.75
C PHE A 92 15.63 -13.61 5.37
N VAL A 93 16.72 -13.18 4.73
CA VAL A 93 17.60 -12.14 5.26
C VAL A 93 16.90 -10.78 5.24
N MET A 94 16.38 -10.37 4.09
CA MET A 94 15.79 -9.03 3.94
C MET A 94 14.46 -8.90 4.66
N GLY A 95 13.67 -9.97 4.75
CA GLY A 95 12.44 -9.99 5.54
C GLY A 95 12.72 -9.90 7.03
N GLY A 96 13.68 -10.69 7.53
CA GLY A 96 14.13 -10.60 8.93
C GLY A 96 14.67 -9.21 9.27
N LEU A 97 15.52 -8.65 8.41
CA LEU A 97 16.06 -7.30 8.60
C LEU A 97 14.96 -6.22 8.60
N ALA A 98 13.98 -6.28 7.71
CA ALA A 98 12.87 -5.32 7.69
C ALA A 98 12.09 -5.32 9.02
N VAL A 99 11.83 -6.51 9.58
CA VAL A 99 11.15 -6.65 10.88
C VAL A 99 12.03 -6.11 12.01
N LEU A 100 13.31 -6.46 12.06
CA LEU A 100 14.23 -5.97 13.10
C LEU A 100 14.36 -4.45 13.04
N ILE A 101 14.62 -3.88 11.86
CA ILE A 101 14.79 -2.43 11.67
C ILE A 101 13.52 -1.67 12.06
N SER A 102 12.37 -2.10 11.56
CA SER A 102 11.09 -1.45 11.90
C SER A 102 10.73 -1.58 13.39
N GLY A 103 11.13 -2.68 14.04
CA GLY A 103 10.98 -2.89 15.47
C GLY A 103 11.79 -1.91 16.35
N PHE A 104 12.91 -1.37 15.85
CA PHE A 104 13.68 -0.34 16.56
C PHE A 104 13.08 1.08 16.41
N ILE A 105 12.27 1.31 15.37
CA ILE A 105 11.72 2.63 15.06
C ILE A 105 10.18 2.56 14.86
N PRO A 106 9.43 1.93 15.79
CA PRO A 106 8.00 1.62 15.58
C PRO A 106 7.11 2.86 15.61
N LYS A 107 7.63 4.00 16.06
CA LYS A 107 6.94 5.29 16.02
C LYS A 107 6.84 5.85 14.60
N TYR A 108 7.81 5.55 13.73
CA TYR A 108 7.93 6.18 12.41
C TYR A 108 7.61 5.23 11.26
N ILE A 109 7.72 3.91 11.48
CA ILE A 109 7.53 2.92 10.43
C ILE A 109 6.53 1.87 10.86
N ASP A 110 5.56 1.60 9.98
CA ASP A 110 4.59 0.53 10.17
C ASP A 110 5.11 -0.75 9.51
N THR A 111 5.51 -1.74 10.31
CA THR A 111 6.10 -3.00 9.84
C THR A 111 5.20 -3.72 8.83
N PRO A 112 3.87 -3.88 9.06
CA PRO A 112 2.98 -4.46 8.06
C PRO A 112 3.00 -3.73 6.72
N SER A 113 2.98 -2.39 6.72
CA SER A 113 3.05 -1.61 5.48
C SER A 113 4.38 -1.73 4.76
N TRP A 114 5.50 -1.85 5.48
CA TRP A 114 6.80 -2.13 4.87
C TRP A 114 6.78 -3.48 4.16
N LEU A 115 6.41 -4.55 4.87
CA LEU A 115 6.38 -5.90 4.29
C LEU A 115 5.39 -5.99 3.12
N CYS A 116 4.24 -5.31 3.23
CA CYS A 116 3.27 -5.25 2.14
C CYS A 116 3.82 -4.47 0.92
N GLY A 117 4.44 -3.31 1.15
CA GLY A 117 5.06 -2.54 0.08
C GLY A 117 6.16 -3.31 -0.64
N TRP A 118 6.95 -4.07 0.11
CA TRP A 118 7.97 -4.95 -0.45
C TRP A 118 7.36 -6.08 -1.30
N ALA A 119 6.31 -6.73 -0.84
CA ALA A 119 5.61 -7.76 -1.60
C ALA A 119 5.01 -7.22 -2.91
N ILE A 120 4.41 -6.02 -2.87
CA ILE A 120 3.91 -5.31 -4.06
C ILE A 120 5.06 -5.05 -5.03
N GLY A 121 6.14 -4.43 -4.55
CA GLY A 121 7.31 -4.11 -5.38
C GLY A 121 7.92 -5.34 -6.02
N LEU A 122 8.11 -6.44 -5.27
CA LEU A 122 8.63 -7.70 -5.83
C LEU A 122 7.71 -8.26 -6.92
N THR A 123 6.40 -8.25 -6.70
CA THR A 123 5.43 -8.81 -7.65
C THR A 123 5.42 -8.04 -8.96
N ILE A 124 5.52 -6.70 -8.90
CA ILE A 124 5.40 -5.83 -10.08
C ILE A 124 6.75 -5.65 -10.79
N LEU A 125 7.85 -5.52 -10.03
CA LEU A 125 9.17 -5.21 -10.58
C LEU A 125 9.96 -6.46 -11.01
N SER A 126 9.68 -7.65 -10.44
CA SER A 126 10.41 -8.87 -10.80
C SER A 126 10.35 -9.27 -12.28
N PRO A 127 9.22 -9.13 -13.01
CA PRO A 127 9.17 -9.49 -14.43
C PRO A 127 9.69 -8.39 -15.37
N VAL A 128 10.16 -7.25 -14.83
CA VAL A 128 10.47 -6.04 -15.62
C VAL A 128 11.97 -5.93 -15.90
N PRO A 129 12.37 -5.49 -17.11
CA PRO A 129 13.78 -5.21 -17.40
C PRO A 129 14.39 -4.18 -16.45
N GLN A 130 15.67 -4.33 -16.10
CA GLN A 130 16.36 -3.44 -15.15
C GLN A 130 16.35 -1.96 -15.57
N THR A 131 16.22 -1.68 -16.87
CA THR A 131 16.12 -0.32 -17.43
C THR A 131 14.83 0.42 -17.05
N GLU A 132 13.76 -0.32 -16.74
CA GLU A 132 12.43 0.23 -16.48
C GLU A 132 12.03 0.19 -15.00
N VAL A 133 12.79 -0.55 -14.17
CA VAL A 133 12.51 -0.74 -12.74
C VAL A 133 12.30 0.57 -11.99
N LEU A 134 13.14 1.59 -12.21
CA LEU A 134 13.01 2.87 -11.48
C LEU A 134 11.77 3.67 -11.91
N SER A 135 11.41 3.63 -13.19
CA SER A 135 10.20 4.29 -13.70
C SER A 135 8.96 3.65 -13.10
N LEU A 136 8.92 2.31 -13.06
CA LEU A 136 7.78 1.59 -12.52
C LEU A 136 7.70 1.69 -11.00
N ALA A 137 8.83 1.65 -10.29
CA ALA A 137 8.89 1.90 -8.85
C ALA A 137 8.30 3.27 -8.48
N TRP A 138 8.61 4.32 -9.26
CA TRP A 138 7.98 5.62 -9.06
C TRP A 138 6.45 5.56 -9.21
N GLN A 139 5.93 4.85 -10.22
CA GLN A 139 4.48 4.67 -10.38
C GLN A 139 3.87 3.90 -9.19
N ILE A 140 4.55 2.86 -8.69
CA ILE A 140 4.15 2.11 -7.50
C ILE A 140 4.10 3.04 -6.29
N ALA A 141 5.14 3.84 -6.04
CA ALA A 141 5.20 4.80 -4.94
C ALA A 141 4.05 5.82 -4.98
N VAL A 142 3.75 6.38 -6.16
CA VAL A 142 2.59 7.27 -6.33
C VAL A 142 1.29 6.53 -6.02
N ALA A 143 1.10 5.33 -6.55
CA ALA A 143 -0.11 4.54 -6.29
C ALA A 143 -0.25 4.15 -4.81
N MET A 144 0.84 3.85 -4.10
CA MET A 144 0.85 3.60 -2.66
C MET A 144 0.34 4.81 -1.88
N LEU A 145 0.87 6.00 -2.18
CA LEU A 145 0.44 7.25 -1.54
C LEU A 145 -1.03 7.54 -1.83
N VAL A 146 -1.49 7.33 -3.06
CA VAL A 146 -2.90 7.50 -3.41
C VAL A 146 -3.78 6.52 -2.66
N GLY A 147 -3.36 5.27 -2.50
CA GLY A 147 -4.06 4.28 -1.69
C GLY A 147 -4.26 4.72 -0.25
N VAL A 148 -3.21 5.25 0.38
CA VAL A 148 -3.29 5.71 1.78
C VAL A 148 -4.10 7.00 1.91
N TRP A 149 -3.79 8.02 1.11
CA TRP A 149 -4.31 9.37 1.33
C TRP A 149 -5.65 9.63 0.67
N TYR A 150 -5.81 9.23 -0.59
CA TYR A 150 -7.07 9.42 -1.30
C TYR A 150 -8.05 8.32 -0.90
N VAL A 151 -7.72 7.05 -1.12
CA VAL A 151 -8.67 5.95 -0.89
C VAL A 151 -8.84 5.65 0.60
N GLY A 152 -7.77 5.76 1.40
CA GLY A 152 -7.85 5.57 2.85
C GLY A 152 -8.43 6.78 3.57
N VAL A 153 -7.61 7.83 3.75
CA VAL A 153 -7.93 8.99 4.60
C VAL A 153 -9.13 9.78 4.08
N PHE A 154 -9.10 10.19 2.81
CA PHE A 154 -10.14 11.07 2.26
C PHE A 154 -11.50 10.36 2.19
N VAL A 155 -11.57 9.15 1.64
CA VAL A 155 -12.83 8.38 1.59
C VAL A 155 -13.36 8.10 2.99
N GLY A 156 -12.50 7.73 3.93
CA GLY A 156 -12.87 7.55 5.34
C GLY A 156 -13.48 8.82 5.96
N ALA A 157 -12.91 9.99 5.66
CA ALA A 157 -13.44 11.28 6.11
C ALA A 157 -14.80 11.62 5.46
N VAL A 158 -14.98 11.33 4.17
CA VAL A 158 -16.26 11.52 3.46
C VAL A 158 -17.33 10.62 4.07
N GLN A 159 -17.04 9.33 4.25
CA GLN A 159 -17.97 8.37 4.85
C GLN A 159 -18.38 8.81 6.26
N SER A 160 -17.41 9.19 7.11
CA SER A 160 -17.69 9.66 8.48
C SER A 160 -18.62 10.88 8.49
N LYS A 161 -18.43 11.83 7.58
CA LYS A 161 -19.32 13.00 7.43
C LYS A 161 -20.73 12.60 6.96
N MET A 162 -20.83 11.65 6.03
CA MET A 162 -22.13 11.14 5.55
C MET A 162 -22.88 10.46 6.69
N VAL A 163 -22.24 9.55 7.42
CA VAL A 163 -22.83 8.87 8.58
C VAL A 163 -23.33 9.90 9.60
N ALA A 164 -22.52 10.88 9.96
CA ALA A 164 -22.88 11.93 10.92
C ALA A 164 -24.08 12.78 10.45
N LYS A 165 -24.28 12.95 9.15
CA LYS A 165 -25.44 13.65 8.59
C LYS A 165 -26.70 12.78 8.66
N PHE A 166 -26.62 11.52 8.26
CA PHE A 166 -27.76 10.59 8.22
C PHE A 166 -28.17 10.00 9.58
N THR A 167 -27.36 10.19 10.64
CA THR A 167 -27.70 9.79 12.01
C THR A 167 -28.11 10.96 12.90
N LYS A 168 -27.95 12.22 12.43
CA LYS A 168 -28.47 13.42 13.11
C LYS A 168 -29.91 13.75 12.73
N GLU A 169 -30.48 13.03 11.76
CA GLU A 169 -31.92 13.01 11.44
C GLU A 169 -32.60 11.83 12.13
#